data_AF-A0A916S6F5-F1
#
_entry.id   AF-A0A916S6F5-F1
#
_cell.length_a   1.000
_cell.length_b   1.000
_cell.length_c   1.000
_cell.angle_alpha   90.00
_cell.angle_beta   90.00
_cell.angle_gamma   90.00
#
_symmetry.space_group_name_H-M   'P 1'
#
loop_
_entity.id
_entity.type
_entity.pdbx_description
1 polymer ?
#
loop_
_entity_poly.entity_id
_entity_poly.type
_entity_poly.pdbx_seq_one_letter_code
_entity_poly.pdbx_strand_id
1 'polypeptide(L)'
;MARLNPQVDYVQELLALRKIYACVQPQARWNVIAQRLGQSEIGPARLVTVVSAVKALARSLLVHAQSGSAADTSAVYGKHKYKEPQVLIESLLAHHRLPEPHAHFTEDTWPLFKHAVNFRNLVVHECTYLGQDKFPSLIAAAEEILDALIELGGIRVNAHA
;
A
#
# COMPACT_ATOMS: atom_id res chain seq x y z
N MET A 1 -31.66 -18.38 -8.06
CA MET A 1 -30.26 -18.51 -7.57
C MET A 1 -30.02 -17.45 -6.50
N ALA A 2 -29.88 -17.85 -5.24
CA ALA A 2 -29.56 -16.91 -4.17
C ALA A 2 -28.08 -16.48 -4.30
N ARG A 3 -27.85 -15.22 -4.68
CA ARG A 3 -26.50 -14.63 -4.82
C ARG A 3 -25.90 -14.20 -3.47
N LEU A 4 -26.69 -14.17 -2.40
CA LEU A 4 -26.29 -13.69 -1.08
C LEU A 4 -26.37 -14.83 -0.08
N ASN A 5 -25.32 -14.98 0.73
CA ASN A 5 -25.38 -15.80 1.94
C ASN A 5 -26.22 -15.05 2.99
N PRO A 6 -27.43 -15.52 3.36
CA PRO A 6 -28.31 -14.80 4.30
C PRO A 6 -27.76 -14.77 5.73
N GLN A 7 -26.71 -15.53 6.03
CA GLN A 7 -26.06 -15.55 7.34
C GLN A 7 -24.99 -14.45 7.48
N VAL A 8 -24.68 -13.72 6.42
CA VAL A 8 -23.61 -12.72 6.40
C VAL A 8 -24.20 -11.34 6.18
N ASP A 9 -24.06 -10.47 7.17
CA ASP A 9 -24.24 -9.03 6.98
C ASP A 9 -22.98 -8.45 6.33
N TYR A 10 -22.94 -8.48 5.01
CA TYR A 10 -21.79 -7.99 4.24
C TYR A 10 -21.43 -6.52 4.53
N VAL A 11 -22.41 -5.69 4.91
CA VAL A 11 -22.14 -4.28 5.23
C VAL A 11 -21.39 -4.21 6.55
N GLN A 12 -21.85 -4.93 7.58
CA GLN A 12 -21.17 -4.97 8.88
C GLN A 12 -19.79 -5.61 8.78
N GLU A 13 -19.64 -6.68 8.00
CA GLU A 13 -18.33 -7.32 7.77
C GLU A 13 -17.32 -6.34 7.14
N LEU A 14 -17.73 -5.57 6.13
CA LEU A 14 -16.86 -4.57 5.50
C LEU A 14 -16.49 -3.44 6.46
N LEU A 15 -17.41 -3.00 7.33
CA LEU A 15 -17.14 -2.00 8.36
C LEU A 15 -16.18 -2.55 9.43
N ALA A 16 -16.40 -3.78 9.89
CA ALA A 16 -15.55 -4.46 10.87
C ALA A 16 -14.12 -4.65 10.34
N LEU A 17 -13.98 -5.16 9.11
CA LEU A 17 -12.68 -5.31 8.45
C LEU A 17 -11.96 -3.97 8.34
N ARG A 18 -12.64 -2.90 7.92
CA ARG A 18 -12.03 -1.56 7.84
C ARG A 18 -11.56 -1.05 9.20
N LYS A 19 -12.33 -1.27 10.26
CA LYS A 19 -11.96 -0.88 11.63
C LYS A 19 -10.71 -1.64 12.10
N ILE A 20 -10.68 -2.96 11.92
CA ILE A 20 -9.49 -3.78 12.20
C ILE A 20 -8.29 -3.24 11.43
N TYR A 21 -8.47 -2.98 10.14
CA TYR A 21 -7.40 -2.49 9.28
C TYR A 21 -6.87 -1.11 9.65
N ALA A 22 -7.73 -0.20 10.13
CA ALA A 22 -7.31 1.11 10.59
C ALA A 22 -6.45 1.02 11.86
N CYS A 23 -6.83 0.14 12.79
CA CYS A 23 -6.20 0.07 14.11
C CYS A 23 -5.00 -0.91 14.19
N VAL A 24 -4.83 -1.80 13.20
CA VAL A 24 -3.70 -2.72 13.17
C VAL A 24 -2.39 -1.95 13.09
N GLN A 25 -1.41 -2.37 13.91
CA GLN A 25 -0.09 -1.75 13.95
C GLN A 25 0.67 -1.95 12.62
N PRO A 26 1.54 -1.02 12.22
CA PRO A 26 2.30 -1.13 10.96
C PRO A 26 3.07 -2.45 10.81
N GLN A 27 3.65 -3.00 11.89
CA GLN A 27 4.33 -4.30 11.85
C GLN A 27 3.36 -5.45 11.50
N ALA A 28 2.16 -5.47 12.09
CA ALA A 28 1.15 -6.48 11.77
C ALA A 28 0.63 -6.32 10.34
N ARG A 29 0.52 -5.07 9.85
CA ARG A 29 0.21 -4.77 8.44
C ARG A 29 1.26 -5.35 7.51
N TRP A 30 2.53 -5.15 7.82
CA TRP A 30 3.64 -5.70 7.05
C TRP A 30 3.59 -7.23 6.96
N ASN A 31 3.32 -7.93 8.05
CA ASN A 31 3.25 -9.40 8.03
C ASN A 31 2.23 -9.92 6.99
N VAL A 32 1.07 -9.27 6.88
CA VAL A 32 0.06 -9.61 5.87
C VAL A 32 0.54 -9.27 4.46
N ILE A 33 1.22 -8.13 4.30
CA ILE A 33 1.83 -7.73 3.01
C ILE A 33 2.88 -8.74 2.57
N ALA A 34 3.82 -9.10 3.45
CA ALA A 34 4.89 -10.07 3.19
C ALA A 34 4.32 -11.43 2.77
N GLN A 35 3.28 -11.92 3.46
CA GLN A 35 2.60 -13.16 3.08
C GLN A 35 2.02 -13.09 1.66
N ARG A 36 1.43 -11.95 1.27
CA ARG A 36 0.89 -11.74 -0.08
C ARG A 36 1.98 -11.62 -1.14
N LEU A 37 3.06 -10.94 -0.83
CA LEU A 37 4.21 -10.79 -1.73
C LEU A 37 5.00 -12.08 -1.92
N GLY A 38 4.92 -13.02 -0.96
CA GLY A 38 5.49 -14.37 -1.10
C GLY A 38 4.75 -15.26 -2.10
N GLN A 39 3.59 -14.85 -2.61
CA GLN A 39 2.86 -15.60 -3.64
C GLN A 39 3.51 -15.39 -5.02
N SER A 40 3.64 -16.46 -5.80
CA SER A 40 4.24 -16.44 -7.14
C SER A 40 3.29 -15.82 -8.16
N GLU A 41 3.24 -14.49 -8.21
CA GLU A 41 2.53 -13.70 -9.21
C GLU A 41 3.52 -13.06 -10.20
N ILE A 42 3.11 -12.91 -11.47
CA ILE A 42 3.91 -12.27 -12.52
C ILE A 42 3.12 -11.19 -13.26
N GLY A 43 3.84 -10.28 -13.91
CA GLY A 43 3.27 -9.26 -14.80
C GLY A 43 2.27 -8.32 -14.10
N PRO A 44 1.07 -8.09 -14.66
CA PRO A 44 0.12 -7.12 -14.11
C PRO A 44 -0.39 -7.48 -12.71
N ALA A 45 -0.58 -8.77 -12.41
CA ALA A 45 -1.01 -9.20 -11.07
C ALA A 45 0.03 -8.78 -10.02
N ARG A 46 1.31 -9.07 -10.30
CA ARG A 46 2.43 -8.65 -9.44
C ARG A 46 2.48 -7.13 -9.28
N LEU A 47 2.36 -6.37 -10.37
CA LEU A 47 2.35 -4.91 -10.31
C LEU A 47 1.22 -4.40 -9.40
N VAL A 48 -0.01 -4.92 -9.58
CA VAL A 48 -1.16 -4.54 -8.76
C VAL A 48 -0.90 -4.85 -7.29
N THR A 49 -0.35 -6.03 -6.98
CA THR A 49 -0.07 -6.47 -5.62
C THR A 49 0.99 -5.59 -4.95
N VAL A 50 2.12 -5.32 -5.62
CA VAL A 50 3.20 -4.49 -5.05
C VAL A 50 2.75 -3.04 -4.85
N VAL A 51 2.09 -2.42 -5.83
CA VAL A 51 1.56 -1.05 -5.67
C VAL A 51 0.51 -0.98 -4.55
N SER A 52 -0.31 -2.02 -4.39
CA SER A 52 -1.28 -2.11 -3.30
C SER A 52 -0.60 -2.27 -1.94
N ALA A 53 0.49 -3.03 -1.87
CA ALA A 53 1.32 -3.17 -0.68
C ALA A 53 1.92 -1.83 -0.25
N VAL A 54 2.53 -1.09 -1.19
CA VAL A 54 3.04 0.28 -0.95
C VAL A 54 1.93 1.18 -0.40
N LYS A 55 0.76 1.20 -1.06
CA LYS A 55 -0.40 2.00 -0.62
C LYS A 55 -0.84 1.66 0.80
N ALA A 56 -0.89 0.36 1.11
CA ALA A 56 -1.35 -0.13 2.40
C ALA A 56 -0.35 0.18 3.53
N LEU A 57 0.95 -0.01 3.29
CA LEU A 57 1.99 0.28 4.27
C LEU A 57 2.12 1.78 4.51
N ALA A 58 2.23 2.59 3.45
CA ALA A 58 2.33 4.05 3.55
C ALA A 58 1.16 4.64 4.34
N ARG A 59 -0.07 4.16 4.07
CA ARG A 59 -1.26 4.59 4.84
C ARG A 59 -1.16 4.19 6.30
N SER A 60 -0.76 2.94 6.58
CA SER A 60 -0.62 2.46 7.96
C SER A 60 0.39 3.32 8.72
N LEU A 61 1.57 3.56 8.16
CA LEU A 61 2.61 4.38 8.77
C LEU A 61 2.10 5.80 9.04
N LEU A 62 1.52 6.46 8.03
CA LEU A 62 1.03 7.83 8.17
C LEU A 62 -0.10 7.95 9.20
N VAL A 63 -1.04 7.00 9.21
CA VAL A 63 -2.14 7.01 10.16
C VAL A 63 -1.61 6.91 11.58
N HIS A 64 -0.69 5.98 11.86
CA HIS A 64 -0.14 5.79 13.20
C HIS A 64 0.79 6.94 13.61
N ALA A 65 1.54 7.52 12.67
CA ALA A 65 2.39 8.68 12.93
C ALA A 65 1.59 9.95 13.30
N GLN A 66 0.36 10.07 12.79
CA GLN A 66 -0.52 11.21 13.06
C GLN A 66 -1.52 10.98 14.19
N SER A 67 -1.67 9.75 14.68
CA SER A 67 -2.67 9.41 15.69
C SER A 67 -2.09 9.49 17.10
N GLY A 68 -2.75 10.26 17.99
CA GLY A 68 -2.38 10.29 19.41
C GLY A 68 -3.04 9.20 20.26
N SER A 69 -4.09 8.56 19.75
CA SER A 69 -4.86 7.51 20.45
C SER A 69 -5.61 6.59 19.47
N ALA A 70 -6.13 5.46 19.96
CA ALA A 70 -6.90 4.53 19.12
C ALA A 70 -8.21 5.12 18.56
N ALA A 71 -8.89 6.01 19.31
CA ALA A 71 -10.09 6.70 18.83
C ALA A 71 -9.75 7.67 17.67
N ASP A 72 -8.60 8.32 17.77
CA ASP A 72 -8.05 9.22 16.76
C ASP A 72 -7.64 8.45 15.48
N THR A 73 -7.11 7.24 15.63
CA THR A 73 -6.71 6.37 14.51
C THR A 73 -7.82 6.15 13.49
N SER A 74 -9.06 5.92 13.92
CA SER A 74 -10.18 5.72 12.99
C SER A 74 -10.53 7.00 12.22
N ALA A 75 -10.44 8.16 12.88
CA ALA A 75 -10.71 9.46 12.25
C ALA A 75 -9.61 9.83 11.25
N VAL A 76 -8.34 9.65 11.65
CA VAL A 76 -7.17 9.86 10.79
C VAL A 76 -7.20 8.91 9.59
N TYR A 77 -7.50 7.64 9.80
CA TYR A 77 -7.70 6.68 8.70
C TYR A 77 -8.78 7.15 7.72
N GLY A 78 -9.90 7.68 8.23
CA GLY A 78 -10.98 8.25 7.43
C GLY A 78 -10.51 9.34 6.44
N LYS A 79 -9.53 10.16 6.84
CA LYS A 79 -8.94 11.23 6.01
C LYS A 79 -8.02 10.70 4.89
N HIS A 80 -7.46 9.50 5.05
CA HIS A 80 -6.43 8.95 4.17
C HIS A 80 -6.85 7.73 3.36
N LYS A 81 -7.98 7.08 3.69
CA LYS A 81 -8.40 5.79 3.10
C LYS A 81 -8.53 5.78 1.58
N TYR A 82 -8.85 6.92 0.96
CA TYR A 82 -9.03 7.04 -0.49
C TYR A 82 -7.91 7.81 -1.20
N LYS A 83 -6.90 8.27 -0.45
CA LYS A 83 -5.76 8.95 -1.07
C LYS A 83 -4.95 7.97 -1.91
N GLU A 84 -4.38 8.48 -2.99
CA GLU A 84 -3.48 7.71 -3.85
C GLU A 84 -2.11 7.48 -3.17
N PRO A 85 -1.38 6.42 -3.57
CA PRO A 85 -0.10 6.06 -2.95
C PRO A 85 0.90 7.21 -2.89
N GLN A 86 1.00 8.00 -3.97
CA GLN A 86 1.93 9.13 -4.05
C GLN A 86 1.66 10.15 -2.94
N VAL A 87 0.39 10.55 -2.80
CA VAL A 87 -0.05 11.52 -1.80
C VAL A 87 0.21 11.03 -0.37
N LEU A 88 0.04 9.72 -0.13
CA LEU A 88 0.32 9.11 1.16
C LEU A 88 1.81 9.15 1.51
N ILE A 89 2.67 8.82 0.54
CA ILE A 89 4.13 8.82 0.72
C ILE A 89 4.65 10.25 0.91
N GLU A 90 4.23 11.20 0.08
CA GLU A 90 4.59 12.62 0.22
C GLU A 90 4.17 13.16 1.60
N SER A 91 2.94 12.84 2.05
CA SER A 91 2.46 13.23 3.38
C SER A 91 3.29 12.61 4.51
N LEU A 92 3.76 11.36 4.33
CA LEU A 92 4.59 10.66 5.31
C LEU A 92 6.00 11.26 5.36
N LEU A 93 6.64 11.49 4.22
CA LEU A 93 7.96 12.14 4.15
C LEU A 93 7.93 13.53 4.77
N ALA A 94 6.89 14.32 4.47
CA ALA A 94 6.67 15.62 5.09
C ALA A 94 6.53 15.54 6.62
N HIS A 95 5.82 14.51 7.13
CA HIS A 95 5.73 14.26 8.57
C HIS A 95 7.10 13.97 9.21
N HIS A 96 7.97 13.24 8.51
CA HIS A 96 9.34 12.95 8.93
C HIS A 96 10.35 14.07 8.65
N ARG A 97 9.90 15.23 8.12
CA ARG A 97 10.76 16.37 7.73
C ARG A 97 11.85 16.01 6.72
N LEU A 98 11.59 15.01 5.88
CA LEU A 98 12.47 14.63 4.79
C LEU A 98 12.05 15.43 3.54
N PRO A 99 12.94 16.26 2.96
CA PRO A 99 12.60 17.06 1.79
C PRO A 99 12.48 16.16 0.56
N GLU A 100 11.43 16.38 -0.24
CA GLU A 100 11.18 15.85 -1.61
C GLU A 100 11.45 14.34 -1.86
N PRO A 101 10.48 13.56 -2.36
CA PRO A 101 10.69 12.14 -2.71
C PRO A 101 11.98 11.84 -3.49
N HIS A 102 12.38 12.71 -4.43
CA HIS A 102 13.59 12.55 -5.25
C HIS A 102 14.91 12.65 -4.47
N ALA A 103 14.90 13.21 -3.26
CA ALA A 103 16.08 13.23 -2.40
C ALA A 103 16.17 11.97 -1.51
N HIS A 104 15.09 11.19 -1.43
CA HIS A 104 15.01 9.98 -0.61
C HIS A 104 15.05 8.69 -1.43
N PHE A 105 14.58 8.74 -2.68
CA PHE A 105 14.63 7.64 -3.63
C PHE A 105 15.68 7.92 -4.71
N THR A 106 16.11 6.88 -5.45
CA THR A 106 16.99 7.12 -6.61
C THR A 106 16.28 7.97 -7.67
N GLU A 107 17.05 8.63 -8.55
CA GLU A 107 16.55 9.62 -9.52
C GLU A 107 15.36 9.08 -10.34
N ASP A 108 15.41 7.81 -10.73
CA ASP A 108 14.38 7.16 -11.57
C ASP A 108 13.26 6.48 -10.77
N THR A 109 13.49 6.10 -9.51
CA THR A 109 12.53 5.30 -8.72
C THR A 109 11.19 6.02 -8.57
N TRP A 110 11.20 7.32 -8.22
CA TRP A 110 9.97 8.06 -7.97
C TRP A 110 9.15 8.32 -9.26
N PRO A 111 9.74 8.80 -10.37
CA PRO A 111 9.06 8.83 -11.66
C PRO A 111 8.48 7.47 -12.09
N LEU A 112 9.26 6.40 -12.03
CA LEU A 112 8.80 5.05 -12.39
C LEU A 112 7.66 4.56 -11.50
N PHE A 113 7.72 4.84 -10.20
CA PHE A 113 6.64 4.50 -9.28
C PHE A 113 5.34 5.25 -9.62
N LYS A 114 5.41 6.54 -9.98
CA LYS A 114 4.22 7.28 -10.45
C LYS A 114 3.60 6.61 -11.68
N HIS A 115 4.42 6.13 -12.61
CA HIS A 115 3.94 5.34 -13.74
C HIS A 115 3.34 4.00 -13.31
N ALA A 116 3.96 3.29 -12.36
CA ALA A 116 3.46 2.03 -11.82
C ALA A 116 2.05 2.18 -11.24
N VAL A 117 1.77 3.28 -10.52
CA VAL A 117 0.44 3.59 -10.01
C VAL A 117 -0.57 3.81 -11.14
N ASN A 118 -0.20 4.59 -12.15
CA ASN A 118 -1.07 4.85 -13.31
C ASN A 118 -1.40 3.56 -14.05
N PHE A 119 -0.40 2.71 -14.30
CA PHE A 119 -0.59 1.42 -14.94
C PHE A 119 -1.44 0.46 -14.12
N ARG A 120 -1.23 0.39 -12.79
CA ARG A 120 -2.12 -0.36 -11.89
C ARG A 120 -3.56 0.12 -12.02
N ASN A 121 -3.79 1.42 -12.12
CA ASN A 121 -5.13 1.98 -12.27
C ASN A 121 -5.76 1.57 -13.62
N LEU A 122 -5.00 1.60 -14.73
CA LEU A 122 -5.47 1.10 -16.02
C LEU A 122 -5.85 -0.39 -15.95
N VAL A 123 -4.95 -1.23 -15.42
CA VAL A 123 -5.19 -2.68 -15.28
C VAL A 123 -6.47 -2.95 -14.48
N VAL A 124 -6.68 -2.24 -13.37
CA VAL A 124 -7.81 -2.45 -12.46
C VAL A 124 -9.12 -1.85 -12.99
N HIS A 125 -9.08 -0.63 -13.54
CA HIS A 125 -10.29 0.12 -13.90
C HIS A 125 -10.73 -0.07 -15.34
N GLU A 126 -9.80 -0.38 -16.24
CA GLU A 126 -10.09 -0.60 -17.66
C GLU A 126 -10.03 -2.08 -18.04
N CYS A 127 -9.76 -2.97 -17.08
CA CYS A 127 -9.65 -4.42 -17.30
C CYS A 127 -8.67 -4.74 -18.45
N THR A 128 -7.55 -4.01 -18.49
CA THR A 128 -6.59 -4.07 -19.60
C THR A 128 -5.28 -4.76 -19.22
N TYR A 129 -4.52 -5.12 -20.24
CA TYR A 129 -3.20 -5.74 -20.14
C TYR A 129 -2.19 -4.93 -20.96
N LEU A 130 -0.97 -4.81 -20.46
CA LEU A 130 0.13 -4.16 -21.18
C LEU A 130 1.13 -5.22 -21.64
N GLY A 131 1.90 -4.89 -22.67
CA GLY A 131 3.05 -5.72 -23.07
C GLY A 131 3.94 -6.11 -21.88
N GLN A 132 4.41 -7.36 -21.88
CA GLN A 132 5.18 -7.96 -20.78
C GLN A 132 6.49 -7.22 -20.46
N ASP A 133 7.04 -6.54 -21.46
CA ASP A 133 8.31 -5.82 -21.43
C ASP A 133 8.34 -4.63 -20.46
N LYS A 134 7.17 -4.07 -20.13
CA LYS A 134 7.07 -2.83 -19.34
C LYS A 134 6.96 -3.05 -17.83
N PHE A 135 6.59 -4.25 -17.39
CA PHE A 135 6.35 -4.53 -15.97
C PHE A 135 7.60 -4.61 -15.09
N PRO A 136 8.75 -5.14 -15.54
CA PRO A 136 9.90 -5.34 -14.65
C PRO A 136 10.39 -4.06 -13.97
N SER A 137 10.58 -2.96 -14.71
CA SER A 137 11.05 -1.69 -14.14
C SER A 137 10.02 -1.02 -13.22
N LEU A 138 8.73 -1.14 -13.54
CA LEU A 138 7.64 -0.61 -12.71
C LEU A 138 7.47 -1.38 -11.41
N ILE A 139 7.63 -2.71 -11.45
CA ILE A 139 7.62 -3.56 -10.27
C ILE A 139 8.83 -3.24 -9.40
N ALA A 140 10.04 -3.20 -9.98
CA ALA A 140 11.26 -2.90 -9.25
C ALA A 140 11.18 -1.54 -8.53
N ALA A 141 10.72 -0.49 -9.22
CA ALA A 141 10.53 0.81 -8.59
C ALA A 141 9.52 0.76 -7.43
N ALA A 142 8.44 0.00 -7.55
CA ALA A 142 7.46 -0.15 -6.47
C ALA A 142 8.00 -0.98 -5.29
N GLU A 143 8.86 -1.97 -5.54
CA GLU A 143 9.57 -2.75 -4.51
C GLU A 143 10.57 -1.86 -3.76
N GLU A 144 11.36 -1.05 -4.45
CA GLU A 144 12.29 -0.07 -3.84
C GLU A 144 11.55 0.94 -2.93
N ILE A 145 10.41 1.46 -3.38
CA ILE A 145 9.56 2.32 -2.53
C ILE A 145 9.06 1.57 -1.31
N LEU A 146 8.69 0.29 -1.46
CA LEU A 146 8.22 -0.52 -0.34
C LEU A 146 9.33 -0.74 0.69
N ASP A 147 10.54 -1.04 0.25
CA ASP A 147 11.71 -1.24 1.11
C ASP A 147 12.05 0.04 1.89
N ALA A 148 12.05 1.19 1.22
CA ALA A 148 12.24 2.48 1.90
C ALA A 148 11.15 2.79 2.92
N LEU A 149 9.89 2.36 2.70
CA LEU A 149 8.83 2.51 3.70
C LEU A 149 9.02 1.57 4.91
N ILE A 150 9.54 0.37 4.70
CA ILE A 150 9.92 -0.56 5.77
C ILE A 150 10.98 0.09 6.65
N GLU A 151 12.02 0.65 6.05
CA GLU A 151 13.11 1.35 6.73
C GLU A 151 12.59 2.58 7.49
N LEU A 152 11.85 3.46 6.82
CA LEU A 152 11.27 4.67 7.43
C LEU A 152 10.34 4.34 8.60
N GLY A 153 9.60 3.23 8.50
CA GLY A 153 8.68 2.74 9.52
C GLY A 153 9.34 1.95 10.65
N GLY A 154 10.65 1.67 10.59
CA GLY A 154 11.34 0.80 11.54
C GLY A 154 10.76 -0.61 11.61
N ILE A 155 10.21 -1.10 10.48
CA ILE A 155 9.56 -2.39 10.39
C ILE A 155 10.61 -3.50 10.42
N ARG A 156 10.41 -4.49 11.29
CA ARG A 156 11.29 -5.66 11.37
C ARG A 156 10.96 -6.62 10.25
N VAL A 157 11.91 -6.84 9.35
CA VAL A 157 11.84 -7.90 8.35
C VAL A 157 12.51 -9.13 8.95
N ASN A 158 11.71 -10.10 9.39
CA ASN A 158 12.27 -11.39 9.77
C ASN A 158 12.73 -12.06 8.47
N ALA A 159 14.04 -12.26 8.31
CA ALA A 159 14.53 -13.26 7.38
C ALA A 159 13.94 -14.62 7.81
N HIS A 160 13.41 -15.39 6.86
CA HIS A 160 12.74 -16.68 7.01
C HIS A 160 11.21 -16.66 7.14
N ALA A 161 10.56 -16.87 5.99
CA ALA A 161 9.56 -17.93 5.83
C ALA A 161 9.77 -18.57 4.46
#